data_AF-A0A838DCF7-F1
#
_entry.id   AF-A0A838DCF7-F1
#
_cell.length_a   1.000
_cell.length_b   1.000
_cell.length_c   1.000
_cell.angle_alpha   90.00
_cell.angle_beta   90.00
_cell.angle_gamma   90.00
#
_symmetry.space_group_name_H-M   'P 1'
#
loop_
_entity.id
_entity.type
_entity.pdbx_description
1 polymer ?
#
loop_
_entity_poly.entity_id
_entity_poly.type
_entity_poly.pdbx_seq_one_letter_code
_entity_poly.pdbx_strand_id
1 'polypeptide(L)'
;MATKYTIDDDDQEPVYSTDLTNEAWSILKPVMLSRLSRRGAPMTISLRAILNGCFYITKNGCIWDDLPKEYPDHNIVWYHYNKWCRDGTWELINRTLYEQVRVKQGREATPSAGVADSQSAKTTEIGGERGYDTFKKLTVASDMPFQTLKAT
;
A
#
# COMPACT_ATOMS: atom_id res chain seq x y z
N MET A 1 -5.53 -8.12 30.41
CA MET A 1 -5.84 -6.76 29.92
C MET A 1 -6.54 -6.91 28.60
N ALA A 2 -7.83 -6.56 28.52
CA ALA A 2 -8.57 -6.58 27.27
C ALA A 2 -8.19 -5.33 26.47
N THR A 3 -7.47 -5.52 25.37
CA THR A 3 -7.21 -4.45 24.40
C THR A 3 -8.54 -4.07 23.74
N LYS A 4 -8.86 -2.78 23.71
CA LYS A 4 -10.05 -2.14 23.11
C LYS A 4 -10.27 -2.36 21.59
N TYR A 5 -9.59 -3.36 21.01
CA TYR A 5 -9.63 -3.71 19.59
C TYR A 5 -9.82 -5.22 19.45
N THR A 6 -10.67 -5.84 20.28
CA THR A 6 -10.86 -7.29 20.26
C THR A 6 -11.64 -7.71 19.00
N ILE A 7 -11.50 -8.96 18.59
CA ILE A 7 -11.97 -9.54 17.31
C ILE A 7 -13.48 -9.31 17.04
N ASP A 8 -14.29 -9.10 18.08
CA ASP A 8 -15.76 -9.05 18.01
C ASP A 8 -16.36 -7.65 17.77
N ASP A 9 -15.53 -6.65 17.47
CA ASP A 9 -15.95 -5.26 17.25
C ASP A 9 -16.35 -4.96 15.78
N ASP A 10 -17.32 -5.72 15.27
CA ASP A 10 -17.85 -5.51 13.91
C ASP A 10 -18.68 -4.23 13.78
N ASP A 11 -19.19 -3.68 14.88
CA ASP A 11 -20.10 -2.52 14.92
C ASP A 11 -19.42 -1.27 15.51
N GLN A 12 -18.22 -0.95 15.01
CA GLN A 12 -17.51 0.27 15.38
C GLN A 12 -18.02 1.47 14.55
N GLU A 13 -18.46 2.52 15.24
CA GLU A 13 -18.74 3.81 14.62
C GLU A 13 -17.42 4.46 14.15
N PRO A 14 -17.35 5.01 12.92
CA PRO A 14 -16.15 5.64 12.41
C PRO A 14 -15.85 6.92 13.21
N VAL A 15 -14.65 6.99 13.79
CA VAL A 15 -14.19 8.16 14.56
C VAL A 15 -13.58 9.19 13.62
N TYR A 16 -12.84 8.72 12.61
CA TYR A 16 -12.21 9.54 11.60
C TYR A 16 -12.82 9.32 10.22
N SER A 17 -12.72 10.33 9.34
CA SER A 17 -13.16 10.22 7.94
C SER A 17 -12.38 9.17 7.11
N THR A 18 -11.35 8.57 7.69
CA THR A 18 -10.54 7.47 7.12
C THR A 18 -11.04 6.10 7.52
N ASP A 19 -11.88 6.02 8.55
CA ASP A 19 -12.33 4.76 9.10
C ASP A 19 -13.34 4.10 8.16
N LEU A 20 -13.22 2.79 8.03
CA LEU A 20 -14.17 2.00 7.25
C LEU A 20 -15.56 2.08 7.87
N THR A 21 -16.57 2.31 7.03
CA THR A 21 -17.98 2.08 7.40
C THR A 21 -18.24 0.58 7.55
N ASN A 22 -19.31 0.21 8.26
CA ASN A 22 -19.70 -1.19 8.41
C ASN A 22 -19.96 -1.85 7.04
N GLU A 23 -20.56 -1.11 6.10
CA GLU A 23 -20.77 -1.57 4.72
C GLU A 23 -19.44 -1.86 4.00
N ALA A 24 -18.49 -0.93 4.05
CA ALA A 24 -17.17 -1.12 3.44
C ALA A 24 -16.41 -2.28 4.11
N TRP A 25 -16.53 -2.40 5.44
CA TRP A 25 -15.93 -3.50 6.19
C TRP A 25 -16.52 -4.85 5.79
N SER A 26 -17.83 -4.96 5.57
CA SER A 26 -18.49 -6.20 5.15
C SER A 26 -17.92 -6.77 3.84
N ILE A 27 -17.46 -5.88 2.95
CA ILE A 27 -16.83 -6.24 1.68
C ILE A 27 -15.38 -6.71 1.89
N LEU A 28 -14.62 -6.01 2.73
CA LEU A 28 -13.20 -6.28 2.95
C LEU A 28 -12.94 -7.45 3.88
N LYS A 29 -13.79 -7.67 4.87
CA LYS A 29 -13.70 -8.74 5.87
C LYS A 29 -13.45 -10.12 5.26
N PRO A 30 -14.23 -10.62 4.29
CA PRO A 30 -13.97 -11.94 3.69
C PRO A 30 -12.60 -12.02 2.98
N VAL A 31 -12.18 -10.93 2.31
CA VAL A 31 -10.87 -10.86 1.65
C VAL A 31 -9.75 -10.97 2.70
N MET A 32 -9.88 -10.24 3.81
CA MET A 32 -8.92 -10.28 4.92
C MET A 32 -8.84 -11.66 5.58
N LEU A 33 -10.00 -12.26 5.87
CA LEU A 33 -10.07 -13.58 6.49
C LEU A 33 -9.45 -14.67 5.60
N SER A 34 -9.54 -14.54 4.27
CA SER A 34 -8.91 -15.49 3.34
C SER A 34 -7.37 -15.48 3.41
N ARG A 35 -6.79 -14.38 3.89
CA ARG A 35 -5.33 -14.16 3.98
C ARG A 35 -4.74 -14.48 5.34
N LEU A 36 -5.59 -14.69 6.34
CA LEU A 36 -5.14 -15.15 7.65
C LEU A 36 -4.58 -16.57 7.54
N SER A 37 -3.36 -16.74 8.05
CA SER A 37 -2.80 -18.07 8.23
C SER A 37 -3.69 -18.86 9.18
N ARG A 38 -4.13 -20.04 8.76
CA ARG A 38 -4.84 -21.01 9.63
C ARG A 38 -3.92 -21.64 10.69
N ARG A 39 -2.61 -21.39 10.58
CA ARG A 39 -1.58 -21.86 11.53
C ARG A 39 -1.04 -20.71 12.36
N GLY A 40 -1.03 -20.89 13.67
CA GLY A 40 -0.48 -19.94 14.65
C GLY A 40 -1.45 -19.68 15.81
N ALA A 41 -0.99 -18.88 16.78
CA ALA A 41 -1.88 -18.37 17.81
C ALA A 41 -2.96 -17.47 17.17
N PRO A 42 -4.22 -17.55 17.63
CA PRO A 42 -5.28 -16.69 17.12
C PRO A 42 -4.91 -15.24 17.37
N MET A 43 -5.04 -14.42 16.33
CA MET A 43 -4.80 -13.00 16.41
C MET A 43 -5.85 -12.36 17.30
N THR A 44 -5.45 -11.68 18.37
CA THR A 44 -6.34 -11.07 19.37
C THR A 44 -6.82 -9.66 18.99
N ILE A 45 -6.23 -9.07 17.97
CA ILE A 45 -6.48 -7.69 17.53
C ILE A 45 -7.41 -7.71 16.31
N SER A 46 -8.31 -6.74 16.22
CA SER A 46 -9.24 -6.56 15.10
C SER A 46 -8.48 -6.13 13.84
N LEU A 47 -8.71 -6.86 12.74
CA LEU A 47 -8.17 -6.53 11.42
C LEU A 47 -8.68 -5.18 10.92
N ARG A 48 -9.94 -4.84 11.24
CA ARG A 48 -10.54 -3.54 10.90
C ARG A 48 -9.78 -2.39 11.54
N ALA A 49 -9.43 -2.54 12.83
CA ALA A 49 -8.68 -1.52 13.56
C ALA A 49 -7.29 -1.27 12.95
N ILE A 50 -6.61 -2.35 12.51
CA ILE A 50 -5.31 -2.26 11.83
C ILE A 50 -5.44 -1.58 10.47
N LEU A 51 -6.46 -1.94 9.68
CA LEU A 51 -6.71 -1.32 8.38
C LEU A 51 -7.04 0.17 8.51
N ASN A 52 -7.89 0.54 9.48
CA ASN A 52 -8.21 1.93 9.75
C ASN A 52 -6.94 2.73 10.10
N GLY A 53 -6.05 2.17 10.93
CA GLY A 53 -4.74 2.78 11.21
C GLY A 53 -3.89 2.97 9.94
N CYS A 54 -3.86 1.98 9.06
CA CYS A 54 -3.18 2.09 7.76
C CYS A 54 -3.78 3.20 6.88
N PHE A 55 -5.11 3.29 6.81
CA PHE A 55 -5.79 4.33 6.02
C PHE A 55 -5.61 5.71 6.61
N TYR A 56 -5.58 5.83 7.94
CA TYR A 56 -5.28 7.08 8.63
C TYR A 56 -3.92 7.63 8.21
N ILE A 57 -2.88 6.81 8.30
CA ILE A 57 -1.52 7.20 7.92
C ILE A 57 -1.45 7.54 6.42
N THR A 58 -2.07 6.71 5.58
CA THR A 58 -2.02 6.90 4.12
C THR A 58 -2.71 8.20 3.67
N LYS A 59 -3.83 8.58 4.31
CA LYS A 59 -4.57 9.81 3.96
C LYS A 59 -3.93 11.06 4.55
N ASN A 60 -3.48 11.00 5.81
CA ASN A 60 -3.04 12.18 6.54
C ASN A 60 -1.51 12.40 6.48
N GLY A 61 -0.73 11.38 6.11
CA GLY A 61 0.73 11.47 5.97
C GLY A 61 1.48 11.68 7.28
N CYS A 62 0.92 11.26 8.42
CA CYS A 62 1.59 11.37 9.72
C CYS A 62 2.71 10.34 9.88
N ILE A 63 3.66 10.63 10.76
CA ILE A 63 4.67 9.64 11.18
C ILE A 63 3.98 8.54 12.00
N TRP A 64 4.56 7.33 11.99
CA TRP A 64 3.99 6.17 12.67
C TRP A 64 3.81 6.38 14.17
N ASP A 65 4.76 7.06 14.83
CA ASP A 65 4.71 7.35 16.27
C ASP A 65 3.54 8.26 16.67
N ASP A 66 3.08 9.10 15.74
CA ASP A 66 1.96 10.03 15.94
C ASP A 66 0.61 9.41 15.56
N LEU A 67 0.56 8.10 15.30
CA LEU A 67 -0.70 7.42 15.08
C LEU A 67 -1.61 7.61 16.31
N PRO A 68 -2.86 8.08 16.12
CA PRO A 68 -3.76 8.32 17.24
C PRO A 68 -3.91 7.11 18.14
N LYS A 69 -3.99 7.34 19.45
CA LYS A 69 -4.05 6.27 20.46
C LYS A 69 -5.34 5.46 20.36
N GLU A 70 -6.33 5.93 19.61
CA GLU A 70 -7.55 5.23 19.23
C GLU A 70 -7.31 4.10 18.22
N TYR A 71 -6.10 3.91 17.70
CA TYR A 71 -5.72 2.73 16.92
C TYR A 71 -4.82 1.76 17.69
N PRO A 72 -4.61 0.53 17.18
CA PRO A 72 -3.59 -0.37 17.72
C PRO A 72 -2.20 0.29 17.71
N ASP A 73 -1.30 -0.22 18.55
CA ASP A 73 0.09 0.25 18.61
C ASP A 73 0.71 0.34 17.20
N HIS A 74 1.40 1.45 16.92
CA HIS A 74 1.96 1.72 15.60
C HIS A 74 2.87 0.59 15.09
N ASN A 75 3.56 -0.13 15.99
CA ASN A 75 4.40 -1.27 15.62
C ASN A 75 3.59 -2.42 15.03
N ILE A 76 2.40 -2.64 15.56
CA ILE A 76 1.47 -3.67 15.10
C ILE A 76 0.91 -3.27 13.75
N VAL A 77 0.47 -2.02 13.61
CA VAL A 77 -0.05 -1.49 12.35
C VAL A 77 1.03 -1.57 11.27
N TRP A 78 2.24 -1.13 11.56
CA TRP A 78 3.38 -1.20 10.65
C TRP A 78 3.74 -2.65 10.27
N TYR A 79 3.79 -3.56 11.24
CA TYR A 79 4.06 -4.97 10.99
C TYR A 79 3.09 -5.56 9.98
N HIS A 80 1.79 -5.33 10.17
CA HIS A 80 0.75 -5.82 9.27
C HIS A 80 0.79 -5.12 7.91
N TYR A 81 0.97 -3.80 7.89
CA TYR A 81 1.12 -3.02 6.66
C TYR A 81 2.24 -3.59 5.78
N ASN A 82 3.45 -3.71 6.34
CA ASN A 82 4.63 -4.22 5.62
C ASN A 82 4.47 -5.69 5.21
N LYS A 83 3.84 -6.52 6.06
CA LYS A 83 3.53 -7.91 5.72
C LYS A 83 2.59 -7.97 4.51
N TRP A 84 1.53 -7.17 4.49
CA TRP A 84 0.54 -7.14 3.42
C TRP A 84 1.10 -6.56 2.11
N CYS A 85 2.06 -5.65 2.18
CA CYS A 85 2.82 -5.20 0.99
C CYS A 85 3.64 -6.33 0.37
N ARG A 86 4.22 -7.21 1.19
CA ARG A 86 5.08 -8.30 0.71
C ARG A 86 4.30 -9.49 0.20
N ASP A 87 3.15 -9.77 0.80
CA ASP A 87 2.38 -10.98 0.51
C ASP A 87 1.32 -10.79 -0.60
N GLY A 88 1.12 -9.55 -1.08
CA GLY A 88 0.18 -9.24 -2.16
C GLY A 88 -1.24 -8.91 -1.68
N THR A 89 -1.45 -8.71 -0.37
CA THR A 89 -2.80 -8.50 0.19
C THR A 89 -3.37 -7.14 -0.25
N TRP A 90 -2.55 -6.09 -0.35
CA TRP A 90 -3.02 -4.78 -0.82
C TRP A 90 -3.49 -4.82 -2.29
N GLU A 91 -2.77 -5.56 -3.14
CA GLU A 91 -3.10 -5.79 -4.53
C GLU A 91 -4.41 -6.57 -4.66
N LEU A 92 -4.61 -7.56 -3.78
CA LEU A 92 -5.86 -8.32 -3.73
C LEU A 92 -7.04 -7.42 -3.33
N ILE A 93 -6.91 -6.63 -2.27
CA ILE A 93 -7.95 -5.67 -1.85
C ILE A 93 -8.30 -4.74 -3.01
N ASN A 94 -7.29 -4.10 -3.61
CA ASN A 94 -7.49 -3.13 -4.68
C ASN A 94 -8.19 -3.77 -5.89
N ARG A 95 -7.78 -4.98 -6.27
CA ARG A 95 -8.44 -5.75 -7.34
C ARG A 95 -9.90 -6.03 -7.01
N THR A 96 -10.21 -6.53 -5.82
CA THR A 96 -11.59 -6.83 -5.43
C THR A 96 -12.48 -5.59 -5.45
N LEU A 97 -11.99 -4.45 -4.95
CA LEU A 97 -12.72 -3.19 -5.00
C LEU A 97 -12.90 -2.69 -6.44
N TYR A 98 -11.85 -2.77 -7.26
CA TYR A 98 -11.89 -2.35 -8.66
C TYR A 98 -12.90 -3.17 -9.48
N GLU A 99 -12.90 -4.49 -9.32
CA GLU A 99 -13.86 -5.40 -9.96
C GLU A 99 -15.30 -5.03 -9.61
N GLN A 100 -15.59 -4.72 -8.34
CA GLN A 100 -16.92 -4.29 -7.91
C GLN A 100 -17.35 -2.97 -8.55
N VAL A 101 -16.45 -1.98 -8.62
CA VAL A 101 -16.73 -0.70 -9.26
C VAL A 101 -17.02 -0.90 -10.75
N ARG A 102 -16.26 -1.76 -11.43
CA ARG A 102 -16.46 -2.10 -12.85
C ARG A 102 -17.83 -2.74 -13.10
N VAL A 103 -18.21 -3.73 -12.29
CA VAL A 103 -19.53 -4.39 -12.40
C VAL A 103 -20.66 -3.42 -12.14
N LYS A 104 -20.53 -2.55 -11.13
CA LYS A 104 -21.52 -1.48 -10.87
C LYS A 104 -21.66 -0.49 -12.03
N GLN A 105 -20.61 -0.31 -12.83
CA GLN A 105 -20.63 0.51 -14.04
C GLN A 105 -21.16 -0.25 -15.29
N GLY A 106 -21.66 -1.47 -15.14
CA GLY A 106 -22.15 -2.30 -16.26
C GLY A 106 -21.03 -2.84 -17.15
N ARG A 107 -19.79 -2.91 -16.64
CA ARG A 107 -18.62 -3.41 -17.36
C ARG A 107 -18.23 -4.79 -16.83
N GLU A 108 -17.45 -5.53 -17.62
CA GLU A 108 -16.84 -6.79 -17.14
C GLU A 108 -15.90 -6.52 -15.96
N ALA A 109 -15.92 -7.44 -14.98
CA ALA A 109 -15.18 -7.33 -13.73
C ALA A 109 -13.67 -7.16 -13.97
N THR A 110 -13.11 -8.02 -14.80
CA THR A 110 -11.72 -7.91 -15.23
C THR A 110 -11.61 -7.08 -16.51
N PRO A 111 -10.66 -6.14 -16.60
CA PRO A 111 -10.40 -5.41 -17.84
C PRO A 111 -9.69 -6.31 -18.85
N SER A 112 -10.03 -6.19 -20.13
CA SER A 112 -9.30 -6.84 -21.22
C SER A 112 -7.92 -6.22 -21.49
N ALA A 113 -7.72 -4.95 -21.10
CA ALA A 113 -6.45 -4.24 -21.18
C ALA A 113 -6.31 -3.20 -20.03
N GLY A 114 -5.11 -3.04 -19.49
CA GLY A 114 -4.79 -2.04 -18.45
C GLY A 114 -3.75 -1.04 -18.95
N VAL A 115 -4.01 0.26 -18.79
CA VAL A 115 -3.03 1.33 -19.06
C VAL A 115 -2.48 1.80 -17.72
N ALA A 116 -1.19 1.58 -17.50
CA ALA A 116 -0.46 2.15 -16.36
C ALA A 116 0.28 3.40 -16.84
N ASP A 117 -0.16 4.58 -16.40
CA ASP A 117 0.57 5.82 -16.64
C ASP A 117 1.53 6.09 -15.47
N SER A 118 2.82 6.02 -15.73
CA SER A 118 3.83 6.46 -14.76
C SER A 118 4.04 7.96 -14.92
N GLN A 119 3.42 8.76 -14.06
CA GLN A 119 3.69 10.20 -14.06
C GLN A 119 5.09 10.45 -13.52
N SER A 120 5.95 11.06 -14.33
CA SER A 120 7.21 11.63 -13.86
C SER A 120 6.92 13.02 -13.28
N ALA A 121 7.20 13.21 -11.99
CA ALA A 121 7.20 14.54 -11.39
C ALA A 121 8.46 15.27 -11.90
N LYS A 122 8.27 16.47 -12.49
CA LYS A 122 9.40 17.32 -12.85
C LYS A 122 10.07 17.82 -11.56
N THR A 123 11.21 17.25 -11.21
CA THR A 123 12.09 17.83 -10.19
C THR A 123 12.57 19.19 -10.69
N THR A 124 12.46 20.22 -9.85
CA THR A 124 13.03 21.55 -10.12
C THR A 124 14.55 21.44 -10.30
N GLU A 125 15.05 22.19 -11.27
CA GLU A 125 16.40 22.12 -11.83
C GLU A 125 17.51 22.21 -10.76
N ILE A 126 18.31 21.14 -10.64
CA ILE A 126 19.76 21.32 -10.41
C ILE A 126 20.35 21.32 -11.82
N GLY A 127 20.80 22.49 -12.26
CA GLY A 127 21.27 22.76 -13.61
C GLY A 127 22.40 21.83 -14.04
N GLY A 128 22.19 21.17 -15.17
CA GLY A 128 23.20 20.41 -15.91
C GLY A 128 22.59 19.83 -17.18
N GLU A 129 23.28 19.93 -18.32
CA GLU A 129 22.82 19.38 -19.59
C GLU A 129 22.58 17.88 -19.49
N ARG A 130 21.33 17.46 -19.72
CA ARG A 130 20.99 16.06 -19.98
C ARG A 130 20.13 16.00 -21.24
N GLY A 131 20.67 15.34 -22.26
CA GLY A 131 19.94 15.02 -23.47
C GLY A 131 18.75 14.12 -23.16
N TYR A 132 17.58 14.51 -23.66
CA TYR A 132 16.35 13.74 -23.60
C TYR A 132 16.04 13.27 -25.02
N ASP A 133 16.41 12.03 -25.37
CA ASP A 133 16.08 11.42 -26.66
C ASP A 133 15.01 10.35 -26.48
N THR A 134 13.85 10.62 -27.09
CA THR A 134 12.63 9.82 -27.03
C THR A 134 12.65 8.68 -28.05
N PHE A 135 13.45 7.63 -27.84
CA PHE A 135 13.15 6.26 -28.31
C PHE A 135 14.17 5.24 -27.78
N LYS A 136 13.70 4.11 -27.23
CA LYS A 136 14.51 3.03 -26.61
C LYS A 136 15.77 2.61 -27.40
N LYS A 137 16.90 2.47 -26.70
CA LYS A 137 17.61 1.18 -26.40
C LYS A 137 18.89 1.45 -25.59
N LEU A 138 19.07 0.72 -24.49
CA LEU A 138 20.41 0.48 -23.94
C LEU A 138 21.14 -0.48 -24.88
N THR A 139 22.40 -0.18 -25.21
CA THR A 139 23.39 -1.20 -25.57
C THR A 139 24.76 -0.74 -25.08
N VAL A 140 25.40 -1.61 -24.31
CA VAL A 140 26.77 -1.49 -23.83
C VAL A 140 27.71 -1.75 -24.98
N ALA A 141 28.75 -0.94 -25.17
CA ALA A 141 29.98 -1.34 -25.85
C ALA A 141 31.13 -0.41 -25.42
N SER A 142 32.16 -1.07 -24.88
CA SER A 142 33.57 -0.71 -24.85
C SER A 142 34.02 0.51 -25.67
N ASP A 143 34.75 1.43 -25.03
CA ASP A 143 36.19 1.53 -25.24
C ASP A 143 36.82 2.45 -24.18
N MET A 144 37.72 1.88 -23.37
CA MET A 144 38.68 2.64 -22.56
C MET A 144 39.72 3.28 -23.48
N PRO A 145 40.37 4.38 -23.03
CA PRO A 145 41.74 4.13 -22.59
C PRO A 145 42.09 4.74 -21.24
N PHE A 146 42.76 3.89 -20.48
CA PHE A 146 43.54 4.18 -19.28
C PHE A 146 44.58 5.28 -19.57
N GLN A 147 44.54 6.39 -18.83
CA GLN A 147 45.67 7.31 -18.74
C GLN A 147 46.21 7.33 -17.31
N THR A 148 47.37 6.71 -17.18
CA THR A 148 48.33 6.78 -16.08
C THR A 148 48.72 8.24 -15.79
N LEU A 149 48.72 8.64 -14.51
CA LEU A 149 49.47 9.82 -14.06
C LEU A 149 50.35 9.47 -12.87
N LYS A 150 51.57 10.02 -12.96
CA LYS A 150 52.81 9.66 -12.30
C LYS A 150 52.86 10.09 -10.83
N ALA A 151 53.70 9.36 -10.09
CA ALA A 151 54.22 9.70 -8.78
C ALA A 151 54.77 11.13 -8.71
N THR A 152 54.61 11.74 -7.54
CA THR A 152 55.58 12.65 -6.93
C THR A 152 55.68 12.29 -5.46
#